data_AF-A0A498FCQ1-F1
#
_entry.id   AF-A0A498FCQ1-F1
#
_cell.length_a   1.000
_cell.length_b   1.000
_cell.length_c   1.000
_cell.angle_alpha   90.00
_cell.angle_beta   90.00
_cell.angle_gamma   90.00
#
_symmetry.space_group_name_H-M   'P 1'
#
loop_
_entity.id
_entity.type
_entity.pdbx_description
1 polymer ?
#
loop_
_entity_poly.entity_id
_entity_poly.type
_entity_poly.pdbx_seq_one_letter_code
_entity_poly.pdbx_strand_id
1 'polypeptide(L)'
;LYSLALSDASAQVVDTDAGQGQRALVVGFSDAVKDKELARAAKAWLLPQHVPSDAEAANDAEDFYQWTVDSVGKNVLAQATALPLALNEAEEAYQPQFSFRFDAPAHRFVLLEIDNQLVSAGGYKRPKKVYRVVEVPEFPKSL
;
A
#
# COMPACT_ATOMS: atom_id res chain seq x y z
N LEU A 1 14.21 22.51 4.69
CA LEU A 1 14.79 21.27 5.26
C LEU A 1 14.62 20.16 4.24
N TYR A 2 15.66 19.38 3.94
CA TYR A 2 15.54 18.17 3.13
C TYR A 2 15.03 17.03 4.02
N SER A 3 13.96 16.35 3.59
CA SER A 3 13.34 15.24 4.34
C SER A 3 13.01 14.10 3.39
N LEU A 4 13.13 12.86 3.87
CA LEU A 4 12.71 11.68 3.11
C LEU A 4 11.20 11.74 2.83
N ALA A 5 10.84 11.78 1.55
CA ALA A 5 9.47 11.74 1.09
C ALA A 5 9.11 10.37 0.48
N LEU A 6 7.83 10.01 0.58
CA LEU A 6 7.19 8.93 -0.17
C LEU A 6 6.62 9.64 -1.39
N SER A 7 7.29 9.48 -2.52
CA SER A 7 6.98 10.15 -3.78
C SER A 7 5.82 9.49 -4.51
N ASP A 8 5.73 8.16 -4.43
CA ASP A 8 4.65 7.37 -5.04
C ASP A 8 4.21 6.20 -4.16
N ALA A 9 2.93 5.83 -4.30
CA ALA A 9 2.40 4.57 -3.79
C ALA A 9 1.17 4.17 -4.62
N SER A 10 1.29 3.08 -5.37
CA SER A 10 0.25 2.61 -6.28
C SER A 10 0.27 1.09 -6.37
N ALA A 11 -0.85 0.47 -6.72
CA ALA A 11 -0.91 -0.97 -6.98
C ALA A 11 -1.18 -1.23 -8.46
N GLN A 12 -0.51 -2.24 -8.99
CA GLN A 12 -0.62 -2.64 -10.39
C GLN A 12 -0.60 -4.17 -10.50
N VAL A 13 -1.09 -4.69 -11.62
CA VAL A 13 -0.92 -6.09 -11.99
C VAL A 13 0.36 -6.22 -12.80
N VAL A 14 1.24 -7.11 -12.38
CA VAL A 14 2.46 -7.48 -13.10
C VAL A 14 2.36 -8.93 -13.57
N ASP A 15 2.91 -9.24 -14.73
CA ASP A 15 2.99 -10.61 -15.21
C ASP A 15 4.02 -11.40 -14.41
N THR A 16 3.76 -12.69 -14.21
CA THR A 16 4.71 -13.63 -13.61
C THR A 16 5.13 -14.67 -14.63
N ASP A 17 6.27 -15.32 -14.40
CA ASP A 17 6.77 -16.40 -15.28
C ASP A 17 5.77 -17.56 -15.44
N ALA A 18 4.85 -17.72 -14.49
CA ALA A 18 3.78 -18.72 -14.54
C ALA A 18 2.59 -18.32 -15.41
N GLY A 19 2.62 -17.14 -16.04
CA GLY A 19 1.55 -16.60 -16.89
C GLY A 19 0.31 -16.13 -16.12
N GLN A 20 0.33 -16.16 -14.79
CA GLN A 20 -0.71 -15.59 -13.94
C GLN A 20 -0.29 -14.19 -13.50
N GLY A 21 -1.15 -13.20 -13.70
CA GLY A 21 -0.92 -11.86 -13.17
C GLY A 21 -0.82 -11.88 -11.64
N GLN A 22 0.02 -11.01 -11.08
CA GLN A 22 0.17 -10.80 -9.66
C GLN A 22 0.01 -9.33 -9.32
N ARG A 23 -0.63 -9.03 -8.19
CA ARG A 23 -0.71 -7.65 -7.70
C ARG A 23 0.58 -7.26 -6.99
N ALA A 24 1.13 -6.13 -7.41
CA ALA A 24 2.30 -5.51 -6.82
C ALA A 24 1.95 -4.11 -6.32
N LEU A 25 2.21 -3.83 -5.05
CA LEU A 25 2.20 -2.51 -4.47
C LEU A 25 3.57 -1.88 -4.71
N VAL A 26 3.64 -0.87 -5.56
CA VAL A 26 4.85 -0.09 -5.85
C VAL A 26 4.92 1.10 -4.91
N VAL A 27 6.08 1.31 -4.30
CA VAL A 27 6.35 2.49 -3.46
C VAL A 27 7.63 3.16 -3.91
N GLY A 28 7.59 4.50 -3.99
CA GLY A 28 8.71 5.34 -4.39
C GLY A 28 9.11 6.32 -3.29
N PHE A 29 10.41 6.58 -3.16
CA PHE A 29 11.00 7.49 -2.20
C PHE A 29 11.82 8.58 -2.89
N SER A 30 11.95 9.74 -2.24
CA SER A 30 12.76 10.85 -2.76
C SER A 30 14.28 10.62 -2.71
N ASP A 31 14.72 9.60 -1.98
CA ASP A 31 16.11 9.17 -1.85
C ASP A 31 16.13 7.65 -1.59
N ALA A 32 17.26 7.00 -1.87
CA ALA A 32 17.38 5.56 -1.70
C ALA A 32 17.21 5.14 -0.24
N VAL A 33 16.44 4.08 0.02
CA VAL A 33 16.22 3.52 1.36
C VAL A 33 16.63 2.06 1.38
N LYS A 34 16.91 1.52 2.57
CA LYS A 34 17.35 0.14 2.72
C LYS A 34 16.18 -0.85 2.69
N ASP A 35 16.28 -1.87 1.84
CA ASP A 35 15.29 -2.93 1.63
C ASP A 35 14.71 -3.53 2.94
N LYS A 36 15.57 -4.03 3.84
CA LYS A 36 15.21 -4.70 5.09
C LYS A 36 14.61 -3.76 6.11
N GLU A 37 14.94 -2.47 6.04
CA GLU A 37 14.36 -1.45 6.91
C GLU A 37 12.97 -1.06 6.41
N LEU A 38 12.83 -0.91 5.09
CA LEU A 38 11.54 -0.68 4.46
C LEU A 38 10.56 -1.83 4.73
N ALA A 39 11.00 -3.10 4.59
CA ALA A 39 10.16 -4.27 4.87
C ALA A 39 9.62 -4.30 6.32
N ARG A 40 10.34 -3.72 7.29
CA ARG A 40 9.91 -3.63 8.69
C ARG A 40 9.06 -2.38 8.97
N ALA A 41 9.29 -1.31 8.22
CA ALA A 41 8.62 -0.02 8.38
C ALA A 41 7.27 0.05 7.64
N ALA A 42 7.08 -0.75 6.59
CA ALA A 42 5.85 -0.79 5.82
C ALA A 42 4.79 -1.69 6.47
N LYS A 43 3.57 -1.16 6.62
CA LYS A 43 2.40 -1.91 7.09
C LYS A 43 1.21 -1.61 6.19
N ALA A 44 0.36 -2.60 5.99
CA ALA A 44 -0.86 -2.44 5.22
C ALA A 44 -2.07 -3.04 5.94
N TRP A 45 -3.23 -2.42 5.69
CA TRP A 45 -4.52 -2.95 6.11
C TRP A 45 -5.52 -2.84 4.96
N LEU A 46 -6.25 -3.92 4.71
CA LEU A 46 -7.41 -3.92 3.81
C LEU A 46 -8.56 -3.20 4.50
N LEU A 47 -9.00 -2.08 3.92
CA LEU A 47 -10.10 -1.29 4.44
C LEU A 47 -11.44 -2.00 4.22
N PRO A 48 -12.43 -1.81 5.11
CA PRO A 48 -13.76 -2.37 4.92
C PRO A 48 -14.37 -1.90 3.60
N GLN A 49 -15.19 -2.75 2.98
CA GLN A 49 -15.80 -2.41 1.69
C GLN A 49 -16.76 -1.22 1.79
N HIS A 50 -17.47 -1.10 2.90
CA HIS A 50 -18.45 -0.06 3.17
C HIS A 50 -18.06 0.75 4.42
N VAL A 51 -18.67 1.92 4.60
CA VAL A 51 -18.50 2.74 5.80
C VAL A 51 -19.13 2.02 6.99
N PRO A 52 -18.39 1.74 8.06
CA PRO A 52 -18.95 0.94 9.14
C PRO A 52 -20.08 1.59 9.96
N SER A 53 -20.18 2.92 9.92
CA SER A 53 -21.26 3.66 10.58
C SER A 53 -22.53 3.76 9.75
N ASP A 54 -22.53 3.28 8.51
CA ASP A 54 -23.65 3.35 7.58
C ASP A 54 -23.84 2.00 6.89
N ALA A 55 -24.45 1.07 7.63
CA ALA A 55 -24.70 -0.29 7.14
C ALA A 55 -25.73 -0.33 5.99
N GLU A 56 -26.55 0.71 5.85
CA GLU A 56 -27.57 0.81 4.79
C GLU A 56 -26.97 1.33 3.47
N ALA A 57 -25.78 1.92 3.50
CA ALA A 57 -25.04 2.28 2.29
C ALA A 57 -24.50 1.08 1.50
N ALA A 58 -24.55 -0.14 2.06
CA ALA A 58 -24.20 -1.37 1.35
C ALA A 58 -25.34 -1.81 0.43
N ASN A 59 -25.55 -1.09 -0.67
CA ASN A 59 -26.67 -1.31 -1.58
C ASN A 59 -26.50 -2.58 -2.43
N ASP A 60 -25.26 -2.98 -2.71
CA ASP A 60 -24.90 -4.17 -3.49
C ASP A 60 -23.52 -4.71 -3.09
N ALA A 61 -23.21 -5.96 -3.44
CA ALA A 61 -21.90 -6.59 -3.24
C ALA A 61 -20.78 -5.95 -4.07
N GLU A 62 -21.11 -5.24 -5.16
CA GLU A 62 -20.16 -4.48 -5.99
C GLU A 62 -20.06 -2.99 -5.62
N ASP A 63 -20.72 -2.56 -4.53
CA ASP A 63 -20.58 -1.21 -4.03
C ASP A 63 -19.29 -1.10 -3.20
N PHE A 64 -18.39 -0.18 -3.60
CA PHE A 64 -17.10 0.02 -2.96
C PHE A 64 -16.97 1.47 -2.51
N TYR A 65 -16.87 1.66 -1.20
CA TYR A 65 -16.64 2.99 -0.65
C TYR A 65 -15.26 3.52 -1.09
N GLN A 66 -15.28 4.73 -1.66
CA GLN A 66 -14.10 5.40 -2.17
C GLN A 66 -13.30 6.02 -1.00
N TRP A 67 -12.42 5.20 -0.42
CA TRP A 67 -11.62 5.62 0.73
C TRP A 67 -10.60 6.70 0.35
N THR A 68 -10.44 7.67 1.24
CA THR A 68 -9.31 8.61 1.24
C THR A 68 -8.59 8.52 2.57
N VAL A 69 -7.37 9.05 2.68
CA VAL A 69 -6.65 9.05 3.95
C VAL A 69 -7.46 9.76 5.05
N ASP A 70 -8.16 10.85 4.70
CA ASP A 70 -8.95 11.64 5.64
C ASP A 70 -10.21 10.91 6.13
N SER A 71 -10.75 9.97 5.35
CA SER A 71 -11.92 9.19 5.75
C SER A 71 -11.58 7.97 6.62
N VAL A 72 -10.29 7.62 6.75
CA VAL A 72 -9.85 6.47 7.56
C VAL A 72 -9.66 6.88 9.02
N GLY A 73 -10.76 6.84 9.77
CA GLY A 73 -10.78 7.05 11.21
C GLY A 73 -10.45 5.80 12.04
N LYS A 74 -10.41 5.97 13.37
CA LYS A 74 -10.16 4.87 14.33
C LYS A 74 -11.19 3.73 14.21
N ASN A 75 -12.46 4.08 13.99
CA ASN A 75 -13.55 3.13 13.79
C ASN A 75 -13.37 2.27 12.53
N VAL A 76 -12.87 2.89 11.45
CA VAL A 76 -12.56 2.20 10.19
C VAL A 76 -11.36 1.27 10.38
N LEU A 77 -10.28 1.76 10.97
CA LEU A 77 -9.07 0.97 11.20
C LEU A 77 -9.32 -0.23 12.14
N ALA A 78 -10.23 -0.11 13.10
CA ALA A 78 -10.63 -1.20 13.99
C ALA A 78 -11.32 -2.36 13.25
N GLN A 79 -11.86 -2.11 12.05
CA GLN A 79 -12.52 -3.12 11.20
C GLN A 79 -11.68 -3.50 9.99
N ALA A 80 -10.55 -2.83 9.78
CA ALA A 80 -9.62 -3.15 8.72
C ALA A 80 -8.89 -4.46 9.05
N THR A 81 -8.62 -5.26 8.04
CA THR A 81 -7.88 -6.51 8.19
C THR A 81 -6.40 -6.28 7.90
N ALA A 82 -5.51 -6.75 8.76
CA ALA A 82 -4.07 -6.67 8.50
C ALA A 82 -3.76 -7.38 7.17
N LEU A 83 -3.04 -6.69 6.28
CA LEU A 83 -2.67 -7.18 4.96
C LEU A 83 -1.16 -7.44 4.94
N PRO A 84 -0.72 -8.71 4.91
CA PRO A 84 0.70 -9.02 4.79
C PRO A 84 1.28 -8.48 3.49
N LEU A 85 2.42 -7.80 3.58
CA LEU A 85 3.21 -7.37 2.44
C LEU A 85 4.48 -8.23 2.37
N ALA A 86 4.76 -8.79 1.20
CA ALA A 86 6.01 -9.50 0.93
C ALA A 86 6.85 -8.66 -0.02
N LEU A 87 7.99 -8.16 0.45
CA LEU A 87 8.93 -7.40 -0.39
C LEU A 87 9.45 -8.31 -1.51
N ASN A 88 9.31 -7.87 -2.77
CA ASN A 88 9.92 -8.55 -3.91
C ASN A 88 11.45 -8.36 -3.87
N GLU A 89 12.18 -9.24 -4.55
CA GLU A 89 13.64 -9.13 -4.62
C GLU A 89 14.03 -7.75 -5.15
N ALA A 90 14.81 -7.02 -4.36
CA ALA A 90 15.35 -5.72 -4.74
C ALA A 90 16.61 -5.92 -5.58
N GLU A 91 16.80 -5.10 -6.61
CA GLU A 91 18.01 -5.11 -7.43
C GLU A 91 19.22 -4.68 -6.59
N GLU A 92 19.02 -3.72 -5.70
CA GLU A 92 20.03 -3.15 -4.83
C GLU A 92 19.55 -3.10 -3.37
N ALA A 93 20.49 -3.24 -2.43
CA ALA A 93 20.17 -3.10 -1.01
C ALA A 93 19.65 -1.70 -0.65
N TYR A 94 20.06 -0.67 -1.41
CA TYR A 94 19.55 0.70 -1.32
C TYR A 94 19.05 1.14 -2.70
N GLN A 95 17.76 1.44 -2.80
CA GLN A 95 17.15 1.95 -4.03
C GLN A 95 15.96 2.88 -3.72
N PRO A 96 15.54 3.74 -4.67
CA PRO A 96 14.45 4.67 -4.43
C PRO A 96 13.06 4.06 -4.62
N GLN A 97 12.94 2.88 -5.24
CA GLN A 97 11.64 2.28 -5.57
C GLN A 97 11.63 0.80 -5.21
N PHE A 98 10.53 0.31 -4.67
CA PHE A 98 10.34 -1.09 -4.32
C PHE A 98 8.97 -1.57 -4.73
N SER A 99 8.82 -2.89 -4.86
CA SER A 99 7.51 -3.52 -5.04
C SER A 99 7.28 -4.57 -3.96
N PHE A 100 6.04 -4.63 -3.48
CA PHE A 100 5.57 -5.66 -2.57
C PHE A 100 4.50 -6.50 -3.24
N ARG A 101 4.62 -7.81 -3.16
CA ARG A 101 3.49 -8.71 -3.41
C ARG A 101 2.50 -8.63 -2.25
N PHE A 102 1.21 -8.60 -2.59
CA PHE A 102 0.11 -8.71 -1.64
C PHE A 102 -1.09 -9.42 -2.28
N ASP A 103 -2.02 -9.88 -1.45
CA ASP A 103 -3.27 -10.51 -1.91
C ASP A 103 -4.49 -9.82 -1.27
N ALA A 104 -5.36 -9.28 -2.11
CA ALA A 104 -6.59 -8.60 -1.71
C ALA A 104 -7.60 -8.64 -2.87
N PRO A 105 -8.92 -8.58 -2.60
CA PRO A 105 -9.92 -8.50 -3.66
C PRO A 105 -9.79 -7.22 -4.49
N ALA A 106 -10.10 -7.29 -5.78
CA ALA A 106 -10.13 -6.13 -6.68
C ALA A 106 -11.11 -5.05 -6.17
N HIS A 107 -10.90 -3.80 -6.59
CA HIS A 107 -11.73 -2.62 -6.30
C HIS A 107 -11.80 -2.23 -4.81
N ARG A 108 -11.21 -3.03 -3.92
CA ARG A 108 -11.02 -2.71 -2.52
C ARG A 108 -9.87 -1.73 -2.34
N PHE A 109 -9.79 -1.13 -1.16
CA PHE A 109 -8.76 -0.16 -0.82
C PHE A 109 -7.85 -0.66 0.30
N VAL A 110 -6.58 -0.35 0.19
CA VAL A 110 -5.54 -0.65 1.17
C VAL A 110 -5.03 0.65 1.79
N LEU A 111 -5.02 0.72 3.12
CA LEU A 111 -4.26 1.75 3.82
C LEU A 111 -2.81 1.28 3.96
N LEU A 112 -1.88 1.98 3.31
CA LEU A 112 -0.45 1.83 3.50
C LEU A 112 0.05 2.82 4.55
N GLU A 113 0.77 2.33 5.55
CA GLU A 113 1.57 3.13 6.49
C GLU A 113 3.06 2.87 6.23
N ILE A 114 3.85 3.93 6.12
CA ILE A 114 5.31 3.87 6.26
C ILE A 114 5.70 4.56 7.56
N ASP A 115 6.35 3.81 8.45
CA ASP A 115 6.84 4.32 9.72
C ASP A 115 7.91 5.43 9.52
N ASN A 116 8.09 6.29 10.52
CA ASN A 116 9.06 7.38 10.49
C ASN A 116 10.49 6.97 10.88
N GLN A 117 10.71 5.69 11.18
CA GLN A 117 12.03 5.15 11.51
C GLN A 117 12.93 4.93 10.29
N LEU A 118 12.38 5.01 9.07
CA LEU A 118 13.13 4.82 7.83
C LEU A 118 14.16 5.95 7.64
N VAL A 119 15.40 5.56 7.33
CA VAL A 119 16.50 6.49 7.05
C VAL A 119 16.98 6.24 5.63
N SER A 120 17.14 7.30 4.85
CA SER A 120 17.69 7.19 3.51
C SER A 120 19.21 7.06 3.51
N ALA A 121 19.80 6.66 2.38
CA ALA A 121 21.25 6.62 2.18
C ALA A 121 21.92 7.99 2.41
N GLY A 122 21.26 9.09 2.02
CA GLY A 122 21.69 10.46 2.29
C GLY A 122 21.48 10.93 3.75
N GLY A 123 20.99 10.06 4.64
CA GLY A 123 20.76 10.38 6.05
C GLY A 123 19.44 11.12 6.33
N TYR A 124 18.55 11.24 5.35
CA TYR A 124 17.27 11.93 5.53
C TYR A 124 16.27 11.04 6.27
N LYS A 125 15.50 11.67 7.17
CA LYS A 125 14.40 11.03 7.89
C LYS A 125 13.13 11.86 7.74
N ARG A 126 11.99 11.20 7.90
CA ARG A 126 10.69 11.88 8.00
C ARG A 126 10.32 12.06 9.47
N PRO A 127 9.74 13.20 9.90
CA PRO A 127 9.38 13.40 11.31
C PRO A 127 8.15 12.59 11.75
N LYS A 128 7.24 12.28 10.83
CA LYS A 128 5.96 11.60 11.10
C LYS A 128 5.77 10.41 10.16
N LYS A 129 4.95 9.46 10.57
CA LYS A 129 4.48 8.39 9.68
C LYS A 129 3.78 8.99 8.47
N VAL A 130 3.80 8.29 7.35
CA VAL A 130 3.04 8.68 6.16
C VAL A 130 2.02 7.61 5.81
N TYR A 131 0.84 8.06 5.42
CA TYR A 131 -0.27 7.21 5.02
C TYR A 131 -0.62 7.43 3.56
N ARG A 132 -1.03 6.36 2.88
CA ARG A 132 -1.61 6.37 1.54
C ARG A 132 -2.79 5.41 1.50
N VAL A 133 -3.81 5.76 0.74
CA VAL A 133 -4.86 4.83 0.36
C VAL A 133 -4.60 4.42 -1.08
N VAL A 134 -4.56 3.12 -1.33
CA VAL A 134 -4.24 2.52 -2.63
C VAL A 134 -5.39 1.61 -3.04
N GLU A 135 -5.94 1.84 -4.23
CA GLU A 135 -6.94 0.96 -4.82
C GLU A 135 -6.30 -0.35 -5.32
N VAL A 136 -6.99 -1.46 -5.13
CA VAL A 136 -6.54 -2.78 -5.57
C VAL A 136 -7.02 -3.03 -7.01
N PRO A 137 -6.12 -3.18 -7.99
CA PRO A 137 -6.52 -3.32 -9.38
C PRO A 137 -7.21 -4.66 -9.65
N GLU A 138 -8.13 -4.67 -10.62
CA GLU A 138 -8.65 -5.90 -11.22
C GLU A 138 -7.57 -6.57 -12.09
N PHE A 139 -7.60 -7.90 -12.15
CA PHE A 139 -6.78 -8.61 -13.15
C PHE A 139 -7.33 -8.34 -14.55
N PRO A 140 -6.46 -8.14 -15.56
CA PRO A 140 -6.91 -7.99 -16.93
C PRO A 140 -7.68 -9.24 -17.34
N LYS A 141 -8.83 -9.05 -18.00
CA LYS A 141 -9.59 -10.16 -18.60
C LYS A 141 -8.78 -10.67 -19.80
N SER A 142 -8.46 -11.96 -19.82
CA SER A 142 -7.90 -12.60 -21.01
C SER A 142 -8.92 -12.47 -22.15
N LEU A 143 -8.46 -11.95 -23.30
CA LEU A 143 -9.24 -11.88 -24.54
C LEU A 143 -9.46 -13.28 -25.14
#